data_AF-A0A7S0R4J6-F1
#
_entry.id   AF-A0A7S0R4J6-F1
#
_cell.length_a   1.000
_cell.length_b   1.000
_cell.length_c   1.000
_cell.angle_alpha   90.00
_cell.angle_beta   90.00
_cell.angle_gamma   90.00
#
_symmetry.space_group_name_H-M   'P 1'
#
loop_
_entity.id
_entity.type
_entity.pdbx_description
1 polymer ?
#
loop_
_entity_poly.entity_id
_entity_poly.type
_entity_poly.pdbx_seq_one_letter_code
_entity_poly.pdbx_strand_id
1 'polypeptide(L)'
;DASGHDQREWLPLVLEQLHAQPGHFLVELVMERCDMGNLKQATLDGAFSPGAPGNGGSRRAAMLALVRTAREVSQGMCHLHACHVLHADLKPDNILLIAEAGHPAGARALITDFGLCAALEE
;
A
#
# COMPACT_ATOMS: atom_id res chain seq x y z
N ASP A 1 -13.73 1.60 -42.94
CA ASP A 1 -13.99 0.38 -42.17
C ASP A 1 -13.99 0.78 -40.71
N ALA A 2 -15.19 1.03 -40.18
CA ALA A 2 -15.41 1.67 -38.88
C ALA A 2 -16.15 0.68 -37.99
N SER A 3 -15.46 -0.35 -37.51
CA SER A 3 -15.91 -1.17 -36.41
C SER A 3 -15.77 -0.36 -35.13
N GLY A 4 -16.79 0.44 -34.83
CA GLY A 4 -16.95 1.14 -33.56
C GLY A 4 -17.18 0.14 -32.44
N HIS A 5 -16.10 -0.42 -31.89
CA HIS A 5 -16.17 -1.04 -30.57
C HIS A 5 -16.49 0.05 -29.56
N ASP A 6 -17.61 -0.11 -28.86
CA ASP A 6 -17.99 0.76 -27.76
C ASP A 6 -16.94 0.63 -26.67
N GLN A 7 -16.21 1.72 -26.40
CA GLN A 7 -15.14 1.76 -25.39
C GLN A 7 -15.66 1.51 -23.96
N ARG A 8 -16.95 1.22 -23.79
CA ARG A 8 -17.63 0.93 -22.52
C ARG A 8 -18.11 -0.52 -22.39
N GLU A 9 -17.71 -1.44 -23.27
CA GLU A 9 -18.03 -2.87 -23.15
C GLU A 9 -17.62 -3.47 -21.78
N TRP A 10 -16.63 -2.88 -21.10
CA TRP A 10 -16.18 -3.29 -19.77
C TRP A 10 -17.09 -2.81 -18.63
N LEU A 11 -17.92 -1.78 -18.85
CA LEU A 11 -18.68 -1.12 -17.78
C LEU A 11 -19.70 -2.06 -17.10
N PRO A 12 -20.49 -2.88 -17.83
CA PRO A 12 -21.40 -3.83 -17.19
C PRO A 12 -20.68 -4.85 -16.32
N LEU A 13 -19.52 -5.35 -16.77
CA LEU A 13 -18.72 -6.34 -16.04
C LEU A 13 -18.19 -5.75 -14.72
N VAL A 14 -17.69 -4.51 -14.77
CA VAL A 14 -17.18 -3.83 -13.57
C VAL A 14 -18.32 -3.51 -12.60
N LEU A 15 -19.48 -3.03 -13.09
CA LEU A 15 -20.64 -2.78 -12.24
C LEU A 15 -21.16 -4.07 -11.59
N GLU A 16 -21.14 -5.19 -12.30
CA GLU A 16 -21.52 -6.50 -11.76
C GLU A 16 -20.53 -6.97 -10.68
N GLN A 17 -19.22 -6.90 -10.94
CA GLN A 17 -18.17 -7.27 -9.98
C GLN A 17 -18.20 -6.43 -8.70
N LEU A 18 -18.57 -5.15 -8.83
CA LEU A 18 -18.73 -4.24 -7.71
C LEU A 18 -20.11 -4.35 -7.03
N HIS A 19 -20.96 -5.28 -7.48
CA HIS A 19 -22.33 -5.46 -7.00
C HIS A 19 -23.15 -4.16 -7.02
N ALA A 20 -22.91 -3.32 -8.03
CA ALA A 20 -23.55 -2.03 -8.17
C ALA A 20 -25.06 -2.19 -8.35
N GLN A 21 -25.83 -1.39 -7.63
CA GLN A 21 -27.29 -1.40 -7.71
C GLN A 21 -27.82 -0.17 -8.43
N PRO A 22 -28.85 -0.32 -9.29
CA PRO A 22 -29.48 0.81 -9.94
C PRO A 22 -29.96 1.86 -8.93
N GLY A 23 -29.63 3.12 -9.16
CA GLY A 23 -30.00 4.24 -8.28
C GLY A 23 -29.06 4.50 -7.11
N HIS A 24 -27.98 3.73 -6.96
CA HIS A 24 -26.92 4.00 -5.98
C HIS A 24 -25.66 4.58 -6.65
N PHE A 25 -24.87 5.31 -5.85
CA PHE A 25 -23.56 5.80 -6.26
C PHE A 25 -22.47 4.93 -5.64
N LEU A 26 -21.45 4.64 -6.43
CA LEU A 26 -20.24 3.94 -6.00
C LEU A 26 -19.05 4.88 -6.20
N VAL A 27 -18.19 4.97 -5.19
CA VAL A 27 -16.93 5.72 -5.27
C VAL A 27 -15.80 4.70 -5.20
N GLU A 28 -15.03 4.62 -6.28
CA GLU A 28 -13.85 3.76 -6.37
C GLU A 28 -12.59 4.63 -6.35
N LEU A 29 -11.59 4.22 -5.56
CA LEU A 29 -10.29 4.86 -5.50
C LEU A 29 -9.27 4.00 -6.24
N VAL A 30 -8.83 4.46 -7.41
CA VAL A 30 -7.75 3.81 -8.17
C VAL A 30 -6.42 4.33 -7.65
N MET A 31 -5.58 3.43 -7.15
CA MET A 31 -4.28 3.75 -6.55
C MET A 31 -3.16 2.91 -7.18
N GLU A 32 -1.91 3.23 -6.83
CA GLU A 32 -0.78 2.38 -7.21
C GLU A 32 -0.93 0.96 -6.64
N ARG A 33 -0.62 -0.05 -7.47
CA ARG A 33 -0.74 -1.45 -7.05
C ARG A 33 0.48 -1.87 -6.24
N CYS A 34 0.28 -2.04 -4.94
CA CYS A 34 1.27 -2.63 -4.03
C CYS A 34 1.19 -4.16 -4.08
N ASP A 35 2.16 -4.78 -4.76
CA ASP A 35 2.12 -6.20 -5.13
C ASP A 35 2.59 -7.17 -4.05
N MET A 36 3.11 -6.66 -2.93
CA MET A 36 3.61 -7.47 -1.81
C MET A 36 2.69 -7.48 -0.57
N GLY A 37 1.46 -6.95 -0.70
CA GLY A 37 0.49 -6.94 0.40
C GLY A 37 0.83 -5.91 1.48
N ASN A 38 0.44 -6.20 2.73
CA ASN A 38 0.63 -5.29 3.87
C ASN A 38 1.74 -5.74 4.83
N LEU A 39 2.25 -4.79 5.62
CA LEU A 39 3.34 -5.00 6.56
C LEU A 39 2.99 -5.99 7.68
N LYS A 40 1.71 -6.06 8.09
CA LYS A 40 1.25 -7.07 9.05
C LYS A 40 1.50 -8.47 8.54
N GLN A 41 1.03 -8.79 7.33
CA GLN A 41 1.20 -10.12 6.75
C GLN A 41 2.68 -10.44 6.52
N ALA A 42 3.46 -9.48 6.01
CA ALA A 42 4.91 -9.66 5.86
C ALA A 42 5.62 -9.97 7.19
N THR A 43 5.18 -9.35 8.29
CA THR A 43 5.71 -9.62 9.63
C THR A 43 5.36 -11.03 10.09
N LEU A 44 4.10 -11.45 9.89
CA LEU A 44 3.62 -12.80 10.22
C LEU A 44 4.33 -13.89 9.39
N ASP A 45 4.60 -13.61 8.13
CA ASP A 45 5.35 -14.49 7.22
C ASP A 45 6.85 -14.52 7.53
N GLY A 46 7.30 -13.74 8.52
CA GLY A 46 8.68 -13.76 8.99
C GLY A 46 9.65 -13.01 8.07
N ALA A 47 9.19 -12.00 7.31
CA ALA A 47 10.05 -11.19 6.43
C ALA A 47 11.27 -10.57 7.14
N PHE A 48 11.16 -10.33 8.45
CA PHE A 48 12.22 -9.77 9.30
C PHE A 48 12.92 -10.82 10.17
N SER A 49 12.76 -12.11 9.84
CA SER A 49 13.43 -13.21 10.53
C SER A 49 14.73 -13.63 9.82
N PRO A 50 15.74 -14.14 10.56
CA PRO A 50 16.88 -14.80 9.96
C PRO A 50 16.40 -15.99 9.14
N GLY A 51 16.72 -16.02 7.83
CA GLY A 51 16.26 -17.07 6.91
C GLY A 51 15.15 -16.63 5.96
N ALA A 52 14.57 -15.44 6.14
CA ALA A 52 13.65 -14.90 5.14
C ALA A 52 14.36 -14.70 3.78
N PRO A 53 13.62 -14.86 2.66
CA PRO A 53 14.14 -14.55 1.33
C PRO A 53 14.72 -13.14 1.28
N GLY A 54 15.91 -12.97 0.69
CA GLY A 54 16.58 -11.66 0.60
C GLY A 54 17.45 -11.27 1.81
N ASN A 55 17.26 -11.88 2.99
CA ASN A 55 18.09 -11.59 4.17
C ASN A 55 19.41 -12.40 4.20
N GLY A 56 19.67 -13.24 3.21
CA GLY A 56 20.89 -14.08 3.14
C GLY A 56 21.11 -14.94 4.38
N GLY A 57 20.04 -15.31 5.10
CA GLY A 57 20.11 -16.04 6.37
C GLY A 57 20.65 -15.26 7.57
N SER A 58 21.01 -13.98 7.41
CA SER A 58 21.68 -13.21 8.46
C SER A 58 20.70 -12.44 9.34
N ARG A 59 20.81 -12.61 10.66
CA ARG A 59 20.09 -11.77 11.65
C ARG A 59 20.38 -10.28 11.45
N ARG A 60 21.60 -9.92 11.04
CA ARG A 60 21.95 -8.52 10.78
C ARG A 60 21.18 -7.97 9.58
N ALA A 61 21.08 -8.73 8.49
CA ALA A 61 20.35 -8.30 7.31
C ALA A 61 18.85 -8.14 7.62
N ALA A 62 18.27 -9.10 8.34
CA ALA A 62 16.88 -9.05 8.78
C ALA A 62 16.58 -7.80 9.65
N MET A 63 17.48 -7.49 10.60
CA MET A 63 17.37 -6.27 11.41
C MET A 63 17.50 -4.99 10.58
N LEU A 64 18.40 -4.98 9.59
CA LEU A 64 18.55 -3.83 8.68
C LEU A 64 17.29 -3.62 7.83
N ALA A 65 16.67 -4.69 7.34
CA ALA A 65 15.39 -4.61 6.62
C ALA A 65 14.32 -3.99 7.51
N LEU A 66 14.16 -4.48 8.74
CA LEU A 66 13.20 -3.95 9.72
C LEU A 66 13.39 -2.45 9.99
N VAL A 67 14.64 -2.03 10.26
CA VAL A 67 14.96 -0.62 10.55
C VAL A 67 14.73 0.27 9.32
N ARG A 68 15.01 -0.21 8.11
CA ARG A 68 14.76 0.54 6.86
C ARG A 68 13.27 0.74 6.62
N THR A 69 12.47 -0.32 6.75
CA THR A 69 11.02 -0.23 6.66
C THR A 69 10.46 0.75 7.70
N ALA A 70 10.89 0.66 8.97
CA ALA A 70 10.46 1.60 10.00
C ALA A 70 10.84 3.05 9.67
N ARG A 71 12.03 3.27 9.08
CA ARG A 71 12.47 4.59 8.62
C ARG A 71 11.59 5.13 7.51
N GLU A 72 11.25 4.33 6.50
CA GLU A 72 10.36 4.75 5.40
C GLU A 72 8.97 5.14 5.89
N VAL A 73 8.37 4.32 6.76
CA VAL A 73 7.08 4.65 7.40
C VAL A 73 7.19 5.97 8.17
N SER A 74 8.28 6.15 8.93
CA SER A 74 8.51 7.41 9.66
C SER A 74 8.67 8.60 8.73
N GLN A 75 9.35 8.44 7.60
CA GLN A 75 9.52 9.49 6.59
C GLN A 75 8.19 9.86 5.93
N GLY A 76 7.34 8.88 5.63
CA GLY A 76 5.98 9.12 5.16
C GLY A 76 5.15 9.90 6.16
N MET A 77 5.21 9.54 7.45
CA MET A 77 4.50 10.28 8.51
C MET A 77 5.03 11.71 8.68
N CYS A 78 6.35 11.93 8.63
CA CYS A 78 6.92 13.27 8.63
C CYS A 78 6.41 14.11 7.46
N HIS A 79 6.25 13.51 6.28
CA HIS A 79 5.68 14.19 5.12
C HIS A 79 4.20 14.55 5.37
N LEU A 80 3.38 13.63 5.87
CA LEU A 80 1.97 13.91 6.21
C LEU A 80 1.86 15.06 7.21
N HIS A 81 2.67 15.05 8.27
CA HIS A 81 2.65 16.11 9.27
C HIS A 81 3.11 17.46 8.70
N ALA A 82 4.10 17.47 7.80
CA ALA A 82 4.51 18.69 7.10
C ALA A 82 3.40 19.24 6.17
N CYS A 83 2.47 18.39 5.75
CA CYS A 83 1.27 18.76 5.02
C CYS A 83 0.04 19.01 5.93
N HIS A 84 0.23 19.11 7.24
CA HIS A 84 -0.85 19.29 8.23
C HIS A 84 -1.93 18.18 8.18
N VAL A 85 -1.53 16.95 7.85
CA VAL A 85 -2.41 15.78 7.82
C VAL A 85 -2.08 14.85 8.98
N LEU A 86 -3.09 14.55 9.81
CA LEU A 86 -3.03 13.46 10.78
C LEU A 86 -3.59 12.18 10.16
N HIS A 87 -2.82 11.10 10.18
CA HIS A 87 -3.27 9.81 9.66
C HIS A 87 -4.40 9.18 10.50
N ALA A 88 -4.31 9.33 11.83
CA ALA A 88 -5.22 8.80 12.86
C ALA A 88 -5.37 7.26 12.97
N ASP A 89 -5.04 6.48 11.93
CA ASP A 89 -5.11 5.01 11.96
C ASP A 89 -3.81 4.35 11.48
N LEU A 90 -2.67 4.81 11.97
CA LEU A 90 -1.37 4.24 11.59
C LEU A 90 -1.17 2.88 12.28
N LYS A 91 -1.15 1.81 11.49
CA LYS A 91 -0.93 0.43 11.94
C LYS A 91 -0.31 -0.41 10.83
N PRO A 92 0.27 -1.60 11.11
CA PRO A 92 0.88 -2.44 10.09
C PRO A 92 -0.07 -2.89 8.97
N ASP A 93 -1.38 -2.96 9.21
CA ASP A 93 -2.39 -3.24 8.18
C ASP A 93 -2.47 -2.11 7.14
N ASN A 94 -2.19 -0.86 7.55
CA ASN A 94 -2.27 0.36 6.74
C ASN A 94 -0.89 0.77 6.17
N ILE A 95 0.06 -0.16 6.17
CA ILE A 95 1.33 -0.02 5.46
C ILE A 95 1.38 -1.07 4.36
N LEU A 96 1.39 -0.63 3.11
CA LEU A 96 1.54 -1.50 1.96
C LEU A 96 3.00 -1.62 1.54
N LEU A 97 3.34 -2.76 0.94
CA LEU A 97 4.67 -3.07 0.44
C LEU A 97 4.64 -3.20 -1.09
N ILE A 98 5.60 -2.56 -1.74
CA ILE A 98 5.80 -2.68 -3.19
C ILE A 98 7.21 -3.20 -3.47
N ALA A 99 7.32 -4.15 -4.38
CA ALA A 99 8.61 -4.67 -4.81
C ALA A 99 9.41 -3.57 -5.52
N GLU A 100 10.66 -3.33 -5.08
CA GLU A 100 11.52 -2.31 -5.68
C GLU A 100 12.93 -2.86 -5.92
N ALA A 101 13.27 -3.05 -7.19
CA ALA A 101 14.56 -3.58 -7.60
C ALA A 101 15.69 -2.63 -7.16
N GLY A 102 16.71 -3.20 -6.49
CA GLY A 102 17.81 -2.41 -5.94
C GLY A 102 17.51 -1.75 -4.60
N HIS A 103 16.27 -1.85 -4.09
CA HIS A 103 15.97 -1.39 -2.74
C HIS A 103 16.70 -2.27 -1.71
N PRO A 104 17.41 -1.70 -0.72
CA PRO A 104 18.22 -2.49 0.21
C PRO A 104 17.45 -3.48 1.09
N ALA A 105 16.12 -3.35 1.18
CA ALA A 105 15.22 -4.28 1.85
C ALA A 105 14.38 -5.12 0.86
N GLY A 106 14.59 -4.99 -0.45
CA GLY A 106 13.83 -5.67 -1.52
C GLY A 106 12.43 -5.11 -1.78
N ALA A 107 11.88 -4.34 -0.83
CA ALA A 107 10.58 -3.69 -0.93
C ALA A 107 10.61 -2.30 -0.30
N ARG A 108 9.73 -1.41 -0.77
CA ARG A 108 9.47 -0.09 -0.18
C ARG A 108 8.14 -0.11 0.58
N ALA A 109 8.10 0.58 1.72
CA ALA A 109 6.91 0.75 2.54
C ALA A 109 6.15 2.04 2.19
N LEU A 110 4.84 1.93 2.04
CA LEU A 110 3.93 3.02 1.68
C LEU A 110 2.78 3.10 2.69
N ILE A 111 2.44 4.31 3.13
CA ILE A 111 1.30 4.55 4.03
C ILE A 111 0.03 4.59 3.19
N THR A 112 -1.03 3.91 3.64
CA THR A 112 -2.33 3.85 2.97
C THR A 112 -3.48 4.03 3.97
N ASP A 113 -4.71 4.03 3.45
CA ASP A 113 -5.96 4.11 4.19
C ASP A 113 -6.12 5.41 4.98
N PHE A 114 -6.40 6.47 4.21
CA PHE A 114 -6.64 7.80 4.73
C PHE A 114 -8.10 8.01 5.17
N GLY A 115 -8.89 6.94 5.35
CA GLY A 115 -10.33 7.03 5.63
C GLY A 115 -10.67 7.70 6.97
N LEU A 116 -9.73 7.71 7.92
CA LEU A 116 -9.86 8.36 9.23
C LEU A 116 -9.00 9.62 9.37
N CYS A 117 -8.38 10.09 8.30
CA CYS A 117 -7.48 11.22 8.35
C CYS A 117 -8.20 12.53 8.67
N ALA A 118 -7.45 13.44 9.31
CA ALA A 118 -7.89 14.80 9.58
C ALA A 118 -6.87 15.79 9.01
N ALA A 119 -7.37 16.78 8.27
CA ALA A 119 -6.61 17.98 7.96
C ALA A 119 -6.66 18.92 9.16
N LEU A 120 -5.50 19.37 9.63
CA LEU A 120 -5.40 20.36 10.68
C LEU A 120 -5.37 21.75 10.06
N GLU A 121 -6.17 22.66 10.60
CA GLU A 121 -6.02 24.09 10.34
C GLU A 121 -4.80 24.60 11.14
N GLU A 122 -4.07 25.58 10.58
CA GLU A 122 -2.94 26.24 11.25
C GLU A 122 -3.34 26.93 12.57
#